data_AF-A0A3A6MU19-F1
#
_entry.id   AF-A0A3A6MU19-F1
#
_cell.length_a   1.000
_cell.length_b   1.000
_cell.length_c   1.000
_cell.angle_alpha   90.00
_cell.angle_beta   90.00
_cell.angle_gamma   90.00
#
_symmetry.space_group_name_H-M   'P 1'
#
loop_
_entity.id
_entity.type
_entity.pdbx_description
1 polymer ?
#
loop_
_entity_poly.entity_id
_entity_poly.type
_entity_poly.pdbx_seq_one_letter_code
_entity_poly.pdbx_strand_id
1 'polypeptide(L)'
;FSDLAATARKAAPISSVCTVFAESEVVALISQAAPREEIALGLCKAVVDRVAALIYRVGLVEGVAMTGGVAKMKSVVAGISAKLGVKVYVPPEPQIIGALGAALIAQDLVLKPKKRP
;
A
#
# COMPACT_ATOMS: atom_id res chain seq x y z
N PHE A 1 -1.16 9.16 -10.21
CA PHE A 1 -2.27 8.63 -9.40
C PHE A 1 -2.25 9.18 -7.98
N SER A 2 -1.15 9.04 -7.23
CA SER A 2 -1.08 9.60 -5.86
C SER A 2 -1.25 11.13 -5.83
N ASP A 3 -0.63 11.87 -6.76
CA ASP A 3 -0.78 13.33 -6.83
C ASP A 3 -2.22 13.75 -7.16
N LEU A 4 -2.89 13.02 -8.05
CA LEU A 4 -4.30 13.26 -8.39
C LEU A 4 -5.21 12.97 -7.19
N ALA A 5 -4.96 11.90 -6.43
CA ALA A 5 -5.73 11.62 -5.21
C ALA A 5 -5.51 12.69 -4.14
N ALA A 6 -4.33 13.32 -4.10
CA ALA A 6 -4.00 14.35 -3.12
C ALA A 6 -4.72 15.69 -3.35
N THR A 7 -5.22 15.95 -4.57
CA THR A 7 -6.00 17.17 -4.86
C THR A 7 -7.48 17.04 -4.53
N ALA A 8 -7.95 15.86 -4.14
CA ALA A 8 -9.36 15.59 -3.87
C ALA A 8 -9.83 16.22 -2.56
N ARG A 9 -11.04 16.79 -2.56
CA ARG A 9 -11.67 17.32 -1.33
C ARG A 9 -12.33 16.24 -0.48
N LYS A 10 -12.78 15.16 -1.12
CA LYS A 10 -13.42 14.01 -0.49
C LYS A 10 -13.14 12.74 -1.29
N ALA A 11 -13.29 11.58 -0.66
CA ALA A 11 -13.18 10.30 -1.33
C ALA A 11 -14.53 9.91 -1.93
N ALA A 12 -14.54 9.43 -3.18
CA ALA A 12 -15.72 8.79 -3.75
C ALA A 12 -16.05 7.50 -2.98
N PRO A 13 -17.35 7.18 -2.82
CA PRO A 13 -17.75 5.97 -2.11
C PRO A 13 -17.46 4.75 -2.99
N ILE A 14 -16.41 4.02 -2.65
CA ILE A 14 -16.08 2.72 -3.25
C ILE A 14 -16.07 1.69 -2.13
N SER A 15 -17.02 0.76 -2.18
CA SER A 15 -17.30 -0.17 -1.08
C SER A 15 -16.78 -1.59 -1.33
N SER A 16 -16.60 -1.94 -2.60
CA SER A 16 -16.14 -3.27 -3.00
C SER A 16 -14.65 -3.49 -2.72
N VAL A 17 -14.35 -4.58 -2.01
CA VAL A 17 -12.98 -5.11 -1.84
C VAL A 17 -12.57 -5.96 -3.05
N CYS A 18 -13.54 -6.54 -3.76
CA CYS A 18 -13.31 -7.28 -4.99
C CYS A 18 -12.94 -6.32 -6.12
N THR A 19 -11.78 -6.50 -6.74
CA THR A 19 -11.29 -5.63 -7.82
C THR A 19 -12.28 -5.55 -8.99
N VAL A 20 -12.94 -6.66 -9.34
CA VAL A 20 -13.92 -6.69 -10.45
C VAL A 20 -15.16 -5.85 -10.14
N PHE A 21 -15.66 -5.87 -8.91
CA PHE A 21 -16.80 -5.03 -8.53
C PHE A 21 -16.41 -3.58 -8.30
N ALA A 22 -15.21 -3.33 -7.76
CA ALA A 22 -14.67 -1.99 -7.63
C ALA A 22 -14.51 -1.31 -9.00
N GLU A 23 -14.13 -2.06 -10.04
CA GLU A 23 -14.08 -1.56 -11.41
C GLU A 23 -15.46 -1.10 -11.90
N SER A 24 -16.49 -1.92 -11.72
CA SER A 24 -17.88 -1.56 -12.07
C SER A 24 -18.37 -0.31 -11.32
N GLU A 25 -18.05 -0.19 -10.02
CA GLU A 25 -18.35 1.01 -9.22
C GLU A 25 -17.65 2.26 -9.79
N VAL A 26 -16.38 2.13 -10.17
CA VAL A 26 -15.60 3.22 -10.80
C VAL A 26 -16.22 3.63 -12.14
N VAL A 27 -16.61 2.68 -12.99
CA VAL A 27 -17.28 2.98 -14.26
C VAL A 27 -18.58 3.75 -14.01
N ALA A 28 -19.39 3.31 -13.05
CA ALA A 28 -20.63 4.00 -12.68
C ALA A 28 -20.38 5.44 -12.19
N LEU A 29 -19.35 5.66 -11.37
CA LEU A 29 -18.95 6.99 -10.89
C LEU A 29 -18.49 7.89 -12.04
N ILE A 30 -17.75 7.35 -13.00
CA ILE A 30 -17.34 8.08 -14.22
C ILE A 30 -18.57 8.48 -15.05
N SER A 31 -19.53 7.56 -15.24
CA SER A 31 -20.79 7.86 -15.96
C SER A 31 -21.63 8.94 -15.26
N GLN A 32 -21.52 9.06 -13.94
CA GLN A 32 -22.16 10.11 -13.14
C GLN A 32 -21.34 11.42 -13.11
N ALA A 33 -20.27 11.51 -13.90
CA ALA A 33 -19.35 12.66 -13.94
C ALA A 33 -18.73 13.01 -12.57
N ALA A 34 -18.50 12.01 -11.71
CA ALA A 34 -17.78 12.23 -10.47
C ALA A 34 -16.32 12.70 -10.75
N PRO A 35 -15.77 13.63 -9.94
CA PRO A 35 -14.42 14.13 -10.18
C PRO A 35 -13.38 13.02 -10.08
N ARG A 36 -12.40 13.03 -11.00
CA ARG A 36 -11.41 11.95 -11.13
C ARG A 36 -10.52 11.84 -9.90
N GLU A 37 -10.21 12.96 -9.27
CA GLU A 37 -9.48 13.05 -8.02
C GLU A 37 -10.22 12.36 -6.86
N GLU A 38 -11.53 12.54 -6.77
CA GLU A 38 -12.35 11.90 -5.73
C GLU A 38 -12.40 10.38 -5.92
N ILE A 39 -12.52 9.92 -7.18
CA ILE A 39 -12.45 8.49 -7.53
C ILE A 39 -11.08 7.92 -7.18
N ALA A 40 -9.99 8.61 -7.54
CA ALA A 40 -8.62 8.18 -7.23
C ALA A 40 -8.38 8.08 -5.71
N LEU A 41 -8.90 9.03 -4.93
CA LEU A 41 -8.84 9.00 -3.47
C LEU A 41 -9.71 7.86 -2.88
N GLY A 42 -10.89 7.62 -3.44
CA GLY A 42 -11.74 6.48 -3.08
C GLY A 42 -11.04 5.14 -3.23
N LEU A 43 -10.37 4.93 -4.38
CA LEU A 43 -9.57 3.72 -4.63
C LEU A 43 -8.38 3.60 -3.66
N CYS A 44 -7.65 4.69 -3.40
CA CYS A 44 -6.58 4.68 -2.39
C CYS A 44 -7.13 4.26 -1.02
N LYS A 45 -8.29 4.79 -0.63
CA LYS A 45 -8.93 4.48 0.66
C LYS A 45 -9.37 3.02 0.74
N ALA A 46 -9.94 2.46 -0.32
CA ALA A 46 -10.30 1.04 -0.37
C ALA A 46 -9.07 0.13 -0.13
N VAL A 47 -7.92 0.47 -0.72
CA VAL A 47 -6.65 -0.25 -0.48
C VAL A 47 -6.19 -0.10 0.98
N VAL A 48 -6.20 1.13 1.52
CA VAL A 48 -5.81 1.42 2.92
C VAL A 48 -6.67 0.61 3.89
N ASP A 49 -7.99 0.64 3.71
CA ASP A 49 -8.95 -0.04 4.59
C ASP A 49 -8.75 -1.56 4.55
N ARG A 50 -8.50 -2.12 3.36
CA ARG A 50 -8.21 -3.53 3.20
C ARG A 50 -6.91 -3.94 3.89
N VAL A 51 -5.82 -3.20 3.68
CA VAL A 51 -4.51 -3.50 4.28
C VAL A 51 -4.57 -3.37 5.80
N ALA A 52 -5.21 -2.32 6.33
CA ALA A 52 -5.37 -2.15 7.76
C ALA A 52 -6.15 -3.31 8.40
N ALA A 53 -7.24 -3.76 7.77
CA ALA A 53 -7.99 -4.91 8.26
C ALA A 53 -7.14 -6.21 8.33
N LEU A 54 -6.22 -6.40 7.37
CA LEU A 54 -5.28 -7.53 7.39
C LEU A 54 -4.27 -7.40 8.53
N ILE A 55 -3.73 -6.20 8.74
CA ILE A 55 -2.77 -5.93 9.83
C ILE A 55 -3.42 -6.17 11.19
N TYR A 56 -4.63 -5.66 11.42
CA TYR A 56 -5.36 -5.88 12.67
C TYR A 56 -5.63 -7.36 12.95
N ARG A 57 -5.84 -8.17 11.90
CA ARG A 57 -6.03 -9.62 12.04
C ARG A 57 -4.75 -10.36 12.46
N VAL A 58 -3.59 -9.91 12.00
CA VAL A 58 -2.28 -10.51 12.34
C VAL A 58 -1.76 -9.99 13.69
N GLY A 59 -2.24 -8.83 14.12
CA GLY A 59 -1.79 -8.13 15.33
C GLY A 59 -0.78 -7.05 14.97
N LEU A 60 -1.06 -5.81 15.36
CA LEU A 60 -0.16 -4.68 15.14
C LEU A 60 1.00 -4.75 16.13
N VAL A 61 2.22 -4.77 15.62
CA VAL A 61 3.46 -4.64 16.40
C VAL A 61 4.13 -3.31 16.02
N GLU A 62 4.64 -2.60 17.02
CA GLU A 62 5.38 -1.35 16.78
C GLU A 62 6.63 -1.58 15.92
N GLY A 63 7.01 -0.58 15.14
CA GLY A 63 8.06 -0.71 14.12
C GLY A 63 7.52 -1.16 12.76
N VAL A 64 6.51 -0.46 12.25
CA VAL A 64 5.90 -0.77 10.95
C VAL A 64 6.74 -0.19 9.81
N ALA A 65 7.14 -1.05 8.87
CA ALA A 65 7.75 -0.65 7.60
C ALA A 65 6.88 -1.08 6.42
N MET A 66 6.80 -0.24 5.38
CA MET A 66 6.08 -0.54 4.15
C MET A 66 7.06 -0.58 2.96
N THR A 67 6.97 -1.65 2.17
CA THR A 67 7.81 -1.89 0.99
C THR A 67 6.94 -2.22 -0.23
N GLY A 68 7.55 -2.41 -1.40
CA GLY A 68 6.86 -2.63 -2.67
C GLY A 68 6.50 -1.34 -3.41
N GLY A 69 5.96 -1.47 -4.62
CA GLY A 69 5.69 -0.32 -5.50
C GLY A 69 4.65 0.66 -4.93
N VAL A 70 3.62 0.16 -4.25
CA VAL A 70 2.57 0.99 -3.64
C VAL A 70 3.13 1.87 -2.51
N ALA A 71 4.25 1.51 -1.90
CA ALA A 71 4.90 2.35 -0.88
C ALA A 71 5.46 3.65 -1.45
N LYS A 72 5.59 3.79 -2.79
CA LYS A 72 5.92 5.07 -3.45
C LYS A 72 4.72 6.03 -3.48
N MET A 73 3.50 5.55 -3.23
CA MET A 73 2.29 6.36 -3.20
C MET A 73 2.09 6.98 -1.82
N LYS A 74 2.49 8.25 -1.67
CA LYS A 74 2.40 8.99 -0.39
C LYS A 74 1.00 9.00 0.21
N SER A 75 -0.04 9.07 -0.63
CA SER A 75 -1.44 9.03 -0.19
C SER A 75 -1.81 7.73 0.54
N VAL A 76 -1.30 6.59 0.06
CA VAL A 76 -1.56 5.28 0.69
C VAL A 76 -0.75 5.12 1.96
N VAL A 77 0.53 5.51 1.95
CA VAL A 77 1.39 5.48 3.15
C VAL A 77 0.79 6.32 4.27
N ALA A 78 0.39 7.56 3.97
CA ALA A 78 -0.26 8.46 4.93
C ALA A 78 -1.60 7.88 5.42
N GLY A 79 -2.40 7.31 4.51
CA GLY A 79 -3.66 6.66 4.86
C GLY A 79 -3.47 5.47 5.82
N ILE A 80 -2.51 4.60 5.55
CA ILE A 80 -2.18 3.46 6.42
C ILE A 80 -1.68 3.96 7.78
N SER A 81 -0.75 4.92 7.81
CA SER A 81 -0.22 5.48 9.05
C SER A 81 -1.32 6.11 9.91
N ALA A 82 -2.25 6.85 9.30
CA ALA A 82 -3.40 7.41 10.00
C ALA A 82 -4.37 6.33 10.50
N LYS A 83 -4.63 5.29 9.70
CA LYS A 83 -5.56 4.21 10.04
C LYS A 83 -5.04 3.30 11.17
N LEU A 84 -3.74 3.10 11.24
CA LEU A 84 -3.07 2.28 12.26
C LEU A 84 -2.70 3.08 13.51
N GLY A 85 -2.69 4.41 13.45
CA GLY A 85 -2.27 5.27 14.56
C GLY A 85 -0.77 5.20 14.86
N VAL A 86 0.04 4.66 13.95
CA VAL A 86 1.49 4.49 14.11
C VAL A 86 2.24 5.05 12.91
N LYS A 87 3.49 5.48 13.15
CA LYS A 87 4.37 5.94 12.08
C LYS A 87 4.82 4.77 11.21
N VAL A 88 4.54 4.85 9.92
CA VAL A 88 5.02 3.87 8.92
C VAL A 88 6.35 4.34 8.35
N TYR A 89 7.38 3.51 8.49
CA TYR A 89 8.68 3.74 7.84
C TYR A 89 8.63 3.28 6.38
N VAL A 90 9.17 4.11 5.47
CA VAL A 90 9.33 3.75 4.06
C VAL A 90 10.81 3.96 3.71
N PRO A 91 11.52 2.93 3.24
CA PRO A 91 12.91 3.07 2.83
C PRO A 91 13.01 3.92 1.55
N PRO A 92 14.19 4.48 1.23
CA PRO A 92 14.37 5.35 0.06
C PRO A 92 13.97 4.70 -1.26
N GLU A 93 14.24 3.40 -1.42
CA GLU A 93 13.80 2.63 -2.57
C GLU A 93 12.98 1.41 -2.15
N PRO A 94 11.68 1.57 -1.88
CA PRO A 94 10.85 0.49 -1.32
C PRO A 94 10.53 -0.60 -2.33
N GLN A 95 10.60 -0.32 -3.63
CA GLN A 95 10.19 -1.26 -4.67
C GLN A 95 11.19 -2.42 -4.84
N ILE A 96 12.47 -2.19 -4.53
CA ILE A 96 13.55 -3.17 -4.75
C ILE A 96 13.95 -3.93 -3.49
N ILE A 97 13.31 -3.68 -2.34
CA ILE A 97 13.71 -4.26 -1.06
C ILE A 97 13.72 -5.80 -1.09
N GLY A 98 12.78 -6.42 -1.82
CA GLY A 98 12.78 -7.87 -2.02
C GLY A 98 14.03 -8.38 -2.76
N ALA A 99 14.46 -7.67 -3.82
CA ALA A 99 15.67 -8.01 -4.56
C ALA A 99 16.94 -7.78 -3.72
N LEU A 100 16.98 -6.70 -2.94
CA LEU A 100 18.06 -6.45 -1.99
C LEU A 100 18.16 -7.58 -0.94
N GLY A 101 17.02 -8.03 -0.40
CA GLY A 101 16.98 -9.16 0.51
C GLY A 101 17.53 -10.44 -0.12
N ALA A 102 17.16 -10.74 -1.36
CA ALA A 102 17.70 -11.89 -2.10
C ALA A 102 19.23 -11.80 -2.29
N ALA A 103 19.75 -10.61 -2.63
CA ALA A 103 21.19 -10.38 -2.77
C ALA A 103 21.96 -10.58 -1.46
N LEU A 104 21.42 -10.09 -0.33
CA LEU A 104 22.01 -10.28 0.99
C LEU A 104 22.03 -11.77 1.40
N ILE A 105 20.95 -12.51 1.14
CA ILE A 105 20.90 -13.96 1.39
C ILE A 105 21.96 -14.68 0.55
N ALA A 106 22.09 -14.35 -0.74
CA ALA A 106 23.08 -14.94 -1.62
C ALA A 106 24.52 -14.65 -1.14
N GLN A 107 24.79 -13.42 -0.71
CA GLN A 107 26.08 -13.03 -0.13
C GLN A 107 26.38 -13.84 1.15
N ASP A 108 25.42 -13.97 2.06
CA ASP A 108 25.56 -14.74 3.30
C ASP A 108 25.87 -16.22 3.02
N LEU A 109 25.22 -16.82 2.01
CA LEU A 109 25.46 -18.21 1.61
C LEU A 109 26.87 -18.45 1.05
N VAL A 110 27.49 -17.43 0.46
CA VAL A 110 28.86 -17.49 -0.06
C VAL A 110 29.89 -17.22 1.03
N LEU A 111 29.62 -16.27 1.93
CA LEU A 111 30.59 -15.79 2.93
C LEU A 111 30.57 -16.58 4.25
N LYS A 112 29.44 -17.17 4.65
CA LYS A 112 29.39 -17.99 5.88
C LYS A 112 29.93 -19.38 5.58
N PRO A 113 30.98 -19.85 6.28
CA PRO A 113 31.52 -21.19 6.07
C PRO A 113 30.42 -22.22 6.34
N LYS A 114 30.24 -23.17 5.41
CA LYS A 114 29.35 -24.32 5.64
C LYS A 114 29.82 -25.00 6.93
N LYS A 115 29.00 -24.99 7.98
CA LYS A 115 29.15 -25.97 9.07
C LYS A 115 28.97 -27.34 8.42
N ARG A 116 30.09 -28.01 8.13
CA ARG A 116 30.09 -29.42 7.72
C ARG A 116 29.49 -30.22 8.88
N PRO A 117 28.55 -31.14 8.63
CA PRO A 117 28.23 -32.16 9.63
C PRO A 117 29.45 -33.02 9.94
#